data_AF-A0A9P0GHQ0-F1
#
_entry.id   AF-A0A9P0GHQ0-F1
#
_cell.length_a   1.000
_cell.length_b   1.000
_cell.length_c   1.000
_cell.angle_alpha   90.00
_cell.angle_beta   90.00
_cell.angle_gamma   90.00
#
_symmetry.space_group_name_H-M   'P 1'
#
loop_
_entity.id
_entity.type
_entity.pdbx_description
1 polymer ?
#
loop_
_entity_poly.entity_id
_entity_poly.type
_entity_poly.pdbx_seq_one_letter_code
_entity_poly.pdbx_strand_id
1 'polypeptide(L)'
;MNFILKLVVLVSIASYSFADEYVLNRKRFPPNFMFGVATAAFQIEGAWDEDGKLPSNWDNYTHADPDSIADGSNADVACDSYHKYKEDLASYTTMISILKFAVLASIASYSFADDYVLNRKRFPSNFMFGVATSAFQIEGAWNEDGKSASTWDNYTHAVPAYIEDGTNADVACDSYHKYKEDVAILKEIGVSHYRFSLAWSRILPTGFPDQINQAGVTYYKNLLRGLRANDIEPVVTIFHWELPMALQEYNGLLNESFIDWYADYATVCFELFGDDVKFWSTFNEPKQSCSGGYGYGYFVPNIHSEGLLEYVSAHNLLRAHAKAYRIYEERFKAAQGGKVGIVLDSSSYIPGSDRPEDITATETNYQFELGWFANPVFNGDYPEIMKSRIAARSRAEGRETSRLPEFTEAEKIALKGSADYFGLNTYSTALVVAIEDPPISNPPSRYQDMGISNYQPDEWGNSSMSGFKVAPWGVRPLLNWVNDHYNQPDIIITENGTPDMTGTLQDEYRASFIQSYLSYIRDTMEQDGVNVIGYTVWSIMDNFEWTHGYSQKFGLYNVDFNSPNRTRTPKLSAQYYKKVCQTKCLIVDENGCTD
;
A
#
# COMPACT_ATOMS: atom_id res chain seq x y z
N MET A 1 -35.06 -6.70 -26.92
CA MET A 1 -33.70 -6.34 -26.46
C MET A 1 -33.69 -5.27 -25.35
N ASN A 2 -34.53 -4.23 -25.41
CA ASN A 2 -34.59 -3.18 -24.36
C ASN A 2 -35.19 -3.59 -23.01
N PHE A 3 -36.02 -4.64 -22.93
CA PHE A 3 -36.56 -5.12 -21.66
C PHE A 3 -35.58 -6.02 -20.87
N ILE A 4 -34.73 -6.76 -21.58
CA ILE A 4 -33.66 -7.59 -21.00
C ILE A 4 -32.60 -6.69 -20.35
N LEU A 5 -32.27 -5.54 -20.97
CA LEU A 5 -31.40 -4.55 -20.33
C LEU A 5 -32.00 -3.98 -19.03
N LYS A 6 -33.31 -3.73 -18.97
CA LYS A 6 -33.96 -3.19 -17.76
C LYS A 6 -34.01 -4.20 -16.60
N LEU A 7 -34.13 -5.50 -16.87
CA LEU A 7 -34.10 -6.53 -15.82
C LEU A 7 -32.68 -6.80 -15.31
N VAL A 8 -31.67 -6.76 -16.21
CA VAL A 8 -30.26 -6.82 -15.81
C VAL A 8 -29.89 -5.61 -14.95
N VAL A 9 -30.42 -4.42 -15.25
CA VAL A 9 -30.27 -3.23 -14.41
C VAL A 9 -30.88 -3.44 -13.01
N LEU A 10 -32.01 -4.13 -12.86
CA LEU A 10 -32.60 -4.41 -11.54
C LEU A 10 -31.79 -5.41 -10.70
N VAL A 11 -31.12 -6.39 -11.31
CA VAL A 11 -30.19 -7.30 -10.60
C VAL A 11 -28.87 -6.59 -10.27
N SER A 12 -28.42 -5.65 -11.12
CA SER A 12 -27.26 -4.80 -10.86
C SER A 12 -27.51 -3.67 -9.86
N ILE A 13 -28.77 -3.26 -9.64
CA ILE A 13 -29.13 -2.28 -8.60
C ILE A 13 -29.13 -2.91 -7.20
N ALA A 14 -29.19 -4.25 -7.08
CA ALA A 14 -28.98 -4.92 -5.79
C ALA A 14 -27.50 -4.97 -5.35
N SER A 15 -26.57 -4.48 -6.19
CA SER A 15 -25.14 -4.33 -5.89
C SER A 15 -24.77 -2.91 -5.44
N TYR A 16 -25.72 -1.98 -5.40
CA TYR A 16 -25.49 -0.65 -4.84
C TYR A 16 -25.66 -0.68 -3.33
N SER A 17 -24.54 -0.54 -2.63
CA SER A 17 -24.47 -0.20 -1.21
C SER A 17 -25.22 1.12 -0.98
N PHE A 18 -26.47 1.05 -0.55
CA PHE A 18 -27.13 2.16 0.12
C PHE A 18 -26.48 2.31 1.50
N ALA A 19 -25.48 3.18 1.58
CA ALA A 19 -25.10 3.83 2.80
C ALA A 19 -26.19 4.88 3.11
N ASP A 20 -27.23 4.45 3.82
CA ASP A 20 -28.03 5.28 4.73
C ASP A 20 -29.02 4.39 5.50
N GLU A 21 -29.08 4.60 6.82
CA GLU A 21 -29.96 4.05 7.87
C GLU A 21 -31.23 3.29 7.43
N TYR A 22 -31.09 2.06 6.93
CA TYR A 22 -32.15 1.05 7.02
C TYR A 22 -31.53 -0.32 7.30
N VAL A 23 -31.72 -0.82 8.51
CA VAL A 23 -31.47 -2.23 8.85
C VAL A 23 -32.44 -3.07 8.01
N LEU A 24 -31.98 -3.53 6.84
CA LEU A 24 -32.72 -4.54 6.08
C LEU A 24 -32.77 -5.81 6.93
N ASN A 25 -33.97 -6.13 7.39
CA ASN A 25 -34.27 -7.30 8.19
C ASN A 25 -33.86 -8.56 7.41
N ARG A 26 -32.75 -9.20 7.77
CA ARG A 26 -32.21 -10.40 7.10
C ARG A 26 -33.01 -11.69 7.37
N LYS A 27 -34.30 -11.58 7.70
CA LYS A 27 -35.18 -12.75 7.85
C LYS A 27 -35.62 -13.24 6.48
N ARG A 28 -35.57 -14.56 6.27
CA ARG A 28 -36.14 -15.20 5.06
C ARG A 28 -37.63 -14.90 4.96
N PHE A 29 -38.14 -14.63 3.76
CA PHE A 29 -39.57 -14.53 3.51
C PHE A 29 -40.27 -15.87 3.88
N PRO A 30 -41.51 -15.83 4.40
CA PRO A 30 -42.22 -17.05 4.74
C PRO A 30 -42.43 -17.95 3.50
N PRO A 31 -42.57 -19.27 3.66
CA PRO A 31 -42.65 -20.21 2.53
C PRO A 31 -43.76 -19.93 1.52
N ASN A 32 -44.81 -19.20 1.94
CA ASN A 32 -45.97 -18.88 1.12
C ASN A 32 -45.94 -17.44 0.58
N PHE A 33 -44.82 -16.72 0.73
CA PHE A 33 -44.66 -15.39 0.20
C PHE A 33 -44.54 -15.45 -1.32
N MET A 34 -45.47 -14.78 -2.03
CA MET A 34 -45.48 -14.74 -3.48
C MET A 34 -44.78 -13.48 -3.97
N PHE A 35 -43.65 -13.65 -4.67
CA PHE A 35 -43.08 -12.58 -5.47
C PHE A 35 -43.82 -12.51 -6.80
N GLY A 36 -44.14 -11.29 -7.23
CA GLY A 36 -44.82 -11.05 -8.48
C GLY A 36 -44.52 -9.66 -9.02
N VAL A 37 -44.80 -9.49 -10.31
CA VAL A 37 -44.86 -8.19 -10.98
C VAL A 37 -46.31 -7.96 -11.43
N ALA A 38 -46.73 -6.70 -11.49
CA ALA A 38 -48.07 -6.33 -11.91
C ALA A 38 -48.02 -5.39 -13.12
N THR A 39 -49.05 -5.47 -13.94
CA THR A 39 -49.29 -4.59 -15.10
C THR A 39 -50.72 -4.08 -15.03
N ALA A 40 -50.99 -2.90 -15.57
CA ALA A 40 -52.35 -2.38 -15.72
C ALA A 40 -52.77 -2.40 -17.19
N ALA A 41 -54.03 -2.76 -17.46
CA ALA A 41 -54.54 -2.99 -18.81
C ALA A 41 -54.27 -1.81 -19.77
N PHE A 42 -54.60 -0.58 -19.37
CA PHE A 42 -54.38 0.62 -20.19
C PHE A 42 -52.91 0.84 -20.57
N GLN A 43 -51.97 0.40 -19.74
CA GLN A 43 -50.54 0.61 -19.97
C GLN A 43 -49.90 -0.43 -20.91
N ILE A 44 -50.56 -1.57 -21.15
CA ILE A 44 -49.93 -2.71 -21.83
C ILE A 44 -50.73 -3.26 -23.01
N GLU A 45 -52.06 -3.10 -23.01
CA GLU A 45 -52.94 -3.77 -23.98
C GLU A 45 -52.73 -3.26 -25.41
N GLY A 46 -52.87 -1.95 -25.66
CA GLY A 46 -52.56 -1.35 -26.96
C GLY A 46 -53.54 -1.67 -28.11
N ALA A 47 -54.82 -1.82 -27.77
CA ALA A 47 -55.92 -2.02 -28.72
C ALA A 47 -57.14 -1.23 -28.24
N TRP A 48 -57.12 0.09 -28.45
CA TRP A 48 -58.08 1.00 -27.80
C TRP A 48 -59.49 0.99 -28.40
N ASP A 49 -59.61 0.79 -29.72
CA ASP A 49 -60.90 0.78 -30.46
C ASP A 49 -61.19 -0.55 -31.18
N GLU A 50 -60.46 -1.60 -30.84
CA GLU A 50 -60.61 -2.92 -31.45
C GLU A 50 -61.62 -3.81 -30.73
N ASP A 51 -62.15 -4.80 -31.45
CA ASP A 51 -63.07 -5.83 -30.95
C ASP A 51 -64.28 -5.32 -30.15
N GLY A 52 -64.75 -4.12 -30.49
CA GLY A 52 -65.93 -3.49 -29.90
C GLY A 52 -65.68 -2.88 -28.51
N LYS A 53 -64.41 -2.68 -28.13
CA LYS A 53 -64.05 -1.95 -26.91
C LYS A 53 -64.59 -0.52 -26.96
N LEU A 54 -65.24 -0.11 -25.87
CA LEU A 54 -65.69 1.26 -25.69
C LEU A 54 -64.65 2.07 -24.90
N PRO A 55 -64.52 3.39 -25.13
CA PRO A 55 -63.52 4.21 -24.46
C PRO A 55 -63.64 4.13 -22.94
N SER A 56 -62.54 3.77 -22.27
CA SER A 56 -62.40 3.84 -20.82
C SER A 56 -62.27 5.29 -20.34
N ASN A 57 -62.27 5.48 -19.03
CA ASN A 57 -61.99 6.81 -18.45
C ASN A 57 -60.61 7.33 -18.85
N TRP A 58 -59.61 6.46 -18.96
CA TRP A 58 -58.27 6.83 -19.41
C TRP A 58 -58.22 7.15 -20.89
N ASP A 59 -58.91 6.36 -21.74
CA ASP A 59 -59.02 6.67 -23.18
C ASP A 59 -59.67 8.05 -23.38
N ASN A 60 -60.77 8.34 -22.67
CA ASN A 60 -61.43 9.64 -22.76
C ASN A 60 -60.53 10.77 -22.23
N TYR A 61 -59.78 10.54 -21.16
CA TYR A 61 -58.89 11.54 -20.57
C TYR A 61 -57.74 11.90 -21.51
N THR A 62 -57.05 10.90 -22.06
CA THR A 62 -55.89 11.13 -22.93
C THR A 62 -56.26 11.68 -24.30
N HIS A 63 -57.47 11.40 -24.80
CA HIS A 63 -57.95 11.93 -26.08
C HIS A 63 -58.62 13.30 -26.00
N ALA A 64 -59.16 13.67 -24.84
CA ALA A 64 -59.84 14.95 -24.68
C ALA A 64 -58.87 16.13 -24.58
N ASP A 65 -57.68 15.92 -24.01
CA ASP A 65 -56.66 16.94 -23.83
C ASP A 65 -55.25 16.31 -23.93
N PRO A 66 -54.60 16.32 -25.11
CA PRO A 66 -53.27 15.73 -25.29
C PRO A 66 -52.19 16.37 -24.42
N ASP A 67 -52.36 17.63 -24.01
CA ASP A 67 -51.39 18.34 -23.14
C ASP A 67 -51.47 17.86 -21.67
N SER A 68 -52.47 17.03 -21.33
CA SER A 68 -52.62 16.42 -20.01
C SER A 68 -51.67 15.25 -19.74
N ILE A 69 -51.02 14.72 -20.79
CA ILE A 69 -49.97 13.70 -20.70
C ILE A 69 -48.62 14.32 -21.06
N ALA A 70 -47.60 14.07 -20.26
CA ALA A 70 -46.31 14.76 -20.32
C ALA A 70 -45.60 14.68 -21.68
N ASP A 71 -45.86 13.64 -22.48
CA ASP A 71 -45.31 13.44 -23.81
C ASP A 71 -46.36 13.46 -24.93
N GLY A 72 -47.61 13.81 -24.60
CA GLY A 72 -48.74 13.84 -25.53
C GLY A 72 -49.22 12.47 -26.01
N SER A 73 -48.76 11.37 -25.41
CA SER A 73 -49.19 10.03 -25.80
C SER A 73 -50.58 9.68 -25.27
N ASN A 74 -51.33 8.86 -26.02
CA ASN A 74 -52.70 8.45 -25.67
C ASN A 74 -52.85 6.96 -25.31
N ALA A 75 -51.76 6.19 -25.43
CA ALA A 75 -51.67 4.76 -25.18
C ALA A 75 -52.49 3.86 -26.12
N ASP A 76 -52.90 4.35 -27.30
CA ASP A 76 -53.68 3.57 -28.28
C ASP A 76 -53.05 2.24 -28.65
N VAL A 77 -51.71 2.23 -28.76
CA VAL A 77 -50.89 1.06 -29.12
C VAL A 77 -50.05 0.56 -27.93
N ALA A 78 -49.97 1.32 -26.83
CA ALA A 78 -49.23 1.00 -25.60
C ALA A 78 -47.99 0.08 -25.79
N CYS A 79 -47.88 -1.01 -25.03
CA CYS A 79 -46.91 -2.08 -25.29
C CYS A 79 -47.42 -3.13 -26.28
N ASP A 80 -48.66 -2.98 -26.76
CA ASP A 80 -49.28 -3.80 -27.79
C ASP A 80 -49.37 -5.30 -27.44
N SER A 81 -49.55 -5.60 -26.14
CA SER A 81 -49.69 -6.99 -25.69
C SER A 81 -50.95 -7.65 -26.25
N TYR A 82 -51.97 -6.89 -26.68
CA TYR A 82 -53.16 -7.43 -27.34
C TYR A 82 -52.79 -8.24 -28.58
N HIS A 83 -51.93 -7.70 -29.43
CA HIS A 83 -51.48 -8.37 -30.65
C HIS A 83 -50.30 -9.31 -30.41
N LYS A 84 -49.43 -8.98 -29.45
CA LYS A 84 -48.14 -9.65 -29.25
C LYS A 84 -48.13 -10.73 -28.17
N TYR A 85 -49.25 -11.00 -27.50
CA TYR A 85 -49.30 -11.93 -26.35
C TYR A 85 -48.68 -13.31 -26.65
N LYS A 86 -48.80 -13.83 -27.88
CA LYS A 86 -48.20 -15.12 -28.27
C LYS A 86 -46.67 -15.09 -28.31
N GLU A 87 -46.08 -13.99 -28.80
CA GLU A 87 -44.63 -13.78 -28.85
C GLU A 87 -44.06 -13.50 -27.45
N ASP A 88 -44.82 -12.76 -26.64
CA ASP A 88 -44.49 -12.48 -25.25
C ASP A 88 -44.47 -13.78 -24.42
N LEU A 89 -45.47 -14.65 -24.57
CA LEU A 89 -45.53 -15.97 -23.89
C LEU A 89 -44.36 -16.89 -24.24
N ALA A 90 -43.92 -16.91 -25.51
CA ALA A 90 -42.74 -17.67 -25.92
C ALA A 90 -41.44 -17.10 -25.30
N SER A 91 -41.35 -15.78 -25.16
CA SER A 91 -40.22 -15.09 -24.54
C SER A 91 -40.13 -15.34 -23.03
N TYR A 92 -41.26 -15.42 -22.32
CA TYR A 92 -41.28 -15.69 -20.87
C TYR A 92 -40.75 -17.10 -20.52
N THR A 93 -41.03 -18.10 -21.35
CA THR A 93 -40.57 -19.48 -21.13
C THR A 93 -39.03 -19.57 -21.24
N THR A 94 -38.47 -18.82 -22.18
CA THR A 94 -37.02 -18.68 -22.36
C THR A 94 -36.38 -17.91 -21.19
N MET A 95 -37.03 -16.84 -20.72
CA MET A 95 -36.55 -16.02 -19.61
C MET A 95 -36.53 -16.78 -18.27
N ILE A 96 -37.56 -17.60 -17.98
CA ILE A 96 -37.61 -18.46 -16.79
C ILE A 96 -36.46 -19.49 -16.79
N SER A 97 -36.11 -20.01 -17.96
CA SER A 97 -35.02 -20.98 -18.12
C SER A 97 -33.66 -20.33 -17.86
N ILE A 98 -33.45 -19.10 -18.34
CA ILE A 98 -32.25 -18.29 -18.09
C ILE A 98 -32.16 -17.91 -16.60
N LEU A 99 -33.26 -17.51 -15.96
CA LEU A 99 -33.28 -17.20 -14.52
C LEU A 99 -32.95 -18.43 -13.67
N LYS A 100 -33.48 -19.61 -14.01
CA LYS A 100 -33.14 -20.85 -13.29
C LYS A 100 -31.65 -21.18 -13.41
N PHE A 101 -31.05 -20.97 -14.59
CA PHE A 101 -29.63 -21.18 -14.81
C PHE A 101 -28.77 -20.15 -14.05
N ALA A 102 -29.18 -18.88 -14.03
CA ALA A 102 -28.51 -17.84 -13.27
C ALA A 102 -28.58 -18.07 -11.75
N VAL A 103 -29.72 -18.54 -11.24
CA VAL A 103 -29.91 -18.88 -9.81
C VAL A 103 -29.09 -20.12 -9.43
N LEU A 104 -29.06 -21.16 -10.27
CA LEU A 104 -28.23 -22.35 -10.03
C LEU A 104 -26.73 -22.03 -10.12
N ALA A 105 -26.32 -21.19 -11.07
CA ALA A 105 -24.94 -20.71 -11.19
C ALA A 105 -24.53 -19.89 -9.96
N SER A 106 -25.40 -19.00 -9.46
CA SER A 106 -25.12 -18.23 -8.24
C SER A 106 -25.09 -19.10 -6.97
N ILE A 107 -25.97 -20.11 -6.83
CA ILE A 107 -25.90 -21.06 -5.70
C ILE A 107 -24.61 -21.91 -5.76
N ALA A 108 -24.13 -22.26 -6.96
CA ALA A 108 -22.85 -22.92 -7.14
C ALA A 108 -21.65 -21.98 -6.85
N SER A 109 -21.76 -20.69 -7.13
CA SER A 109 -20.77 -19.66 -6.73
C SER A 109 -20.72 -19.44 -5.21
N TYR A 110 -21.84 -19.59 -4.50
CA TYR A 110 -21.91 -19.44 -3.04
C TYR A 110 -21.25 -20.59 -2.25
N SER A 111 -20.89 -21.71 -2.88
CA SER A 111 -20.32 -22.87 -2.19
C SER A 111 -18.79 -22.93 -2.19
N PHE A 112 -18.10 -21.91 -2.72
CA PHE A 112 -16.63 -21.84 -2.78
C PHE A 112 -16.01 -20.49 -2.38
N ALA A 113 -16.80 -19.55 -1.86
CA ALA A 113 -16.28 -18.36 -1.19
C ALA A 113 -16.55 -18.51 0.32
N ASP A 114 -15.53 -18.90 1.09
CA ASP A 114 -15.56 -18.65 2.53
C ASP A 114 -15.55 -17.12 2.70
N ASP A 115 -16.71 -16.54 3.02
CA ASP A 115 -16.81 -15.13 3.39
C ASP A 115 -15.93 -14.91 4.63
N TYR A 116 -14.73 -14.35 4.43
CA TYR A 116 -13.83 -14.01 5.53
C TYR A 116 -14.59 -13.16 6.56
N VAL A 117 -14.61 -13.62 7.81
CA VAL A 117 -15.25 -12.91 8.91
C VAL A 117 -14.22 -12.01 9.57
N LEU A 118 -14.46 -10.70 9.54
CA LEU A 118 -13.62 -9.71 10.22
C LEU A 118 -13.42 -10.06 11.69
N ASN A 119 -12.16 -9.98 12.14
CA ASN A 119 -11.78 -10.12 13.52
C ASN A 119 -12.39 -8.96 14.33
N ARG A 120 -13.16 -9.33 15.35
CA ARG A 120 -13.91 -8.39 16.20
C ARG A 120 -13.17 -8.02 17.48
N LYS A 121 -12.04 -8.67 17.76
CA LYS A 121 -11.30 -8.44 18.98
C LYS A 121 -10.59 -7.10 18.94
N ARG A 122 -10.55 -6.43 20.08
CA ARG A 122 -9.68 -5.27 20.25
C ARG A 122 -8.22 -5.67 20.10
N PHE A 123 -7.44 -4.77 19.53
CA PHE A 123 -5.99 -4.86 19.61
C PHE A 123 -5.54 -4.68 21.07
N PRO A 124 -4.41 -5.28 21.47
CA PRO A 124 -3.82 -5.05 22.78
C PRO A 124 -3.69 -3.56 23.08
N SER A 125 -3.88 -3.17 24.33
CA SER A 125 -3.86 -1.76 24.74
C SER A 125 -2.54 -1.04 24.42
N ASN A 126 -1.43 -1.79 24.43
CA ASN A 126 -0.09 -1.33 24.07
C ASN A 126 0.22 -1.38 22.56
N PHE A 127 -0.70 -1.83 21.71
CA PHE A 127 -0.49 -1.88 20.26
C PHE A 127 -0.42 -0.47 19.67
N MET A 128 0.62 -0.21 18.86
CA MET A 128 0.92 1.11 18.33
C MET A 128 0.25 1.32 16.96
N PHE A 129 -0.73 2.21 16.88
CA PHE A 129 -1.27 2.69 15.60
C PHE A 129 -0.62 4.01 15.21
N GLY A 130 -0.17 4.11 13.97
CA GLY A 130 0.53 5.29 13.45
C GLY A 130 0.24 5.58 11.99
N VAL A 131 0.89 6.62 11.49
CA VAL A 131 0.91 7.03 10.09
C VAL A 131 2.36 7.39 9.71
N ALA A 132 2.68 7.32 8.42
CA ALA A 132 4.02 7.57 7.90
C ALA A 132 4.08 8.66 6.83
N THR A 133 5.26 9.28 6.71
CA THR A 133 5.71 10.16 5.63
C THR A 133 7.21 9.99 5.37
N SER A 134 7.70 10.61 4.30
CA SER A 134 9.13 10.82 4.06
C SER A 134 9.41 12.29 3.73
N ALA A 135 10.60 12.76 4.08
CA ALA A 135 10.98 14.17 4.02
C ALA A 135 10.85 14.74 2.60
N PHE A 136 11.50 14.15 1.59
CA PHE A 136 11.35 14.59 0.20
C PHE A 136 9.89 14.68 -0.27
N GLN A 137 9.05 13.72 0.14
CA GLN A 137 7.67 13.64 -0.36
C GLN A 137 6.72 14.69 0.24
N ILE A 138 7.02 15.24 1.43
CA ILE A 138 6.12 16.18 2.13
C ILE A 138 6.72 17.53 2.47
N GLU A 139 8.04 17.66 2.67
CA GLU A 139 8.62 18.86 3.27
C GLU A 139 8.55 20.08 2.36
N GLY A 140 8.93 19.93 1.09
CA GLY A 140 9.21 21.07 0.21
C GLY A 140 10.40 21.88 0.71
N ALA A 141 10.36 23.19 0.47
CA ALA A 141 11.40 24.14 0.89
C ALA A 141 12.80 23.63 0.50
N TRP A 142 12.91 23.15 -0.75
CA TRP A 142 14.00 22.28 -1.18
C TRP A 142 15.37 22.95 -1.15
N ASN A 143 15.40 24.28 -1.28
CA ASN A 143 16.60 25.12 -1.28
C ASN A 143 16.56 26.23 -0.21
N GLU A 144 15.66 26.12 0.77
CA GLU A 144 15.54 27.10 1.84
C GLU A 144 16.51 26.83 2.99
N ASP A 145 16.84 27.90 3.72
CA ASP A 145 17.63 27.84 4.96
C ASP A 145 18.93 27.02 4.86
N GLY A 146 19.56 27.04 3.68
CA GLY A 146 20.83 26.34 3.43
C GLY A 146 20.72 24.83 3.17
N LYS A 147 19.51 24.27 2.96
CA LYS A 147 19.38 22.91 2.40
C LYS A 147 20.03 22.85 1.01
N SER A 148 20.82 21.80 0.77
CA SER A 148 21.36 21.52 -0.56
C SER A 148 20.48 20.55 -1.35
N ALA A 149 20.74 20.46 -2.66
CA ALA A 149 20.04 19.53 -3.54
C ALA A 149 20.34 18.07 -3.15
N SER A 150 19.28 17.27 -3.06
CA SER A 150 19.37 15.81 -3.07
C SER A 150 19.44 15.27 -4.50
N THR A 151 19.63 13.96 -4.62
CA THR A 151 19.52 13.23 -5.89
C THR A 151 18.17 13.45 -6.57
N TRP A 152 17.08 13.48 -5.81
CA TRP A 152 15.75 13.70 -6.34
C TRP A 152 15.51 15.16 -6.77
N ASP A 153 15.98 16.14 -6.00
CA ASP A 153 15.93 17.56 -6.39
C ASP A 153 16.61 17.72 -7.76
N ASN A 154 17.86 17.26 -7.87
CA ASN A 154 18.65 17.38 -9.09
C ASN A 154 17.99 16.68 -10.30
N TYR A 155 17.47 15.46 -10.11
CA TYR A 155 16.90 14.69 -11.21
C TYR A 155 15.57 15.24 -11.70
N THR A 156 14.66 15.62 -10.78
CA THR A 156 13.36 16.20 -11.15
C THR A 156 13.49 17.55 -11.83
N HIS A 157 14.52 18.37 -11.48
CA HIS A 157 14.82 19.60 -12.20
C HIS A 157 15.46 19.37 -13.56
N ALA A 158 16.39 18.40 -13.66
CA ALA A 158 17.12 18.14 -14.89
C ALA A 158 16.27 17.41 -15.95
N VAL A 159 15.42 16.48 -15.52
CA VAL A 159 14.59 15.63 -16.38
C VAL A 159 13.15 15.56 -15.86
N PRO A 160 12.36 16.66 -15.94
CA PRO A 160 10.98 16.67 -15.45
C PRO A 160 10.10 15.56 -16.06
N ALA A 161 10.35 15.21 -17.33
CA ALA A 161 9.62 14.14 -18.04
C ALA A 161 9.88 12.72 -17.49
N TYR A 162 10.81 12.56 -16.54
CA TYR A 162 11.00 11.30 -15.81
C TYR A 162 9.85 11.03 -14.82
N ILE A 163 9.18 12.09 -14.37
CA ILE A 163 8.00 12.00 -13.51
C ILE A 163 6.77 11.95 -14.40
N GLU A 164 5.86 11.01 -14.13
CA GLU A 164 4.68 10.71 -14.95
C GLU A 164 3.85 11.96 -15.27
N ASP A 165 3.63 12.83 -14.27
CA ASP A 165 2.88 14.07 -14.41
C ASP A 165 3.76 15.32 -14.65
N GLY A 166 5.07 15.13 -14.78
CA GLY A 166 6.05 16.19 -15.02
C GLY A 166 6.30 17.12 -13.83
N THR A 167 5.83 16.77 -12.63
CA THR A 167 5.95 17.61 -11.43
C THR A 167 7.24 17.34 -10.64
N ASN A 168 7.47 18.14 -9.60
CA ASN A 168 8.57 17.97 -8.65
C ASN A 168 8.07 18.19 -7.20
N ALA A 169 8.96 17.97 -6.23
CA ALA A 169 8.67 18.13 -4.80
C ALA A 169 9.20 19.45 -4.20
N ASP A 170 9.41 20.49 -5.01
CA ASP A 170 9.99 21.77 -4.55
C ASP A 170 9.21 22.37 -3.39
N VAL A 171 7.88 22.24 -3.47
CA VAL A 171 6.92 22.64 -2.44
C VAL A 171 6.29 21.42 -1.78
N ALA A 172 6.01 20.34 -2.52
CA ALA A 172 5.35 19.15 -1.97
C ALA A 172 4.10 19.50 -1.15
N CYS A 173 4.01 18.99 0.08
CA CYS A 173 2.96 19.33 1.04
C CYS A 173 3.30 20.61 1.84
N ASP A 174 4.47 21.20 1.67
CA ASP A 174 4.94 22.36 2.43
C ASP A 174 5.04 22.09 3.95
N SER A 175 5.30 20.84 4.34
CA SER A 175 5.39 20.45 5.74
C SER A 175 6.57 21.10 6.48
N TYR A 176 7.60 21.57 5.77
CA TYR A 176 8.66 22.38 6.38
C TYR A 176 8.08 23.61 7.12
N HIS A 177 7.10 24.28 6.51
CA HIS A 177 6.40 25.41 7.11
C HIS A 177 5.17 25.01 7.91
N LYS A 178 4.52 23.89 7.54
CA LYS A 178 3.19 23.49 8.03
C LYS A 178 3.21 22.35 9.04
N TYR A 179 4.38 21.93 9.55
CA TYR A 179 4.48 20.82 10.52
C TYR A 179 3.57 20.96 11.76
N LYS A 180 3.21 22.18 12.18
CA LYS A 180 2.26 22.40 13.30
C LYS A 180 0.84 21.96 12.95
N GLU A 181 0.41 22.16 11.71
CA GLU A 181 -0.88 21.68 11.19
C GLU A 181 -0.85 20.16 11.09
N ASP A 182 0.27 19.59 10.61
CA ASP A 182 0.45 18.14 10.53
C ASP A 182 0.39 17.48 11.92
N VAL A 183 1.05 18.06 12.94
CA VAL A 183 0.96 17.61 14.34
C VAL A 183 -0.46 17.71 14.90
N ALA A 184 -1.21 18.76 14.54
CA ALA A 184 -2.61 18.89 14.95
C ALA A 184 -3.48 17.77 14.34
N ILE A 185 -3.25 17.43 13.07
CA ILE A 185 -3.93 16.31 12.39
C ILE A 185 -3.58 14.97 13.06
N LEU A 186 -2.30 14.72 13.36
CA LEU A 186 -1.86 13.50 14.06
C LEU A 186 -2.61 13.34 15.39
N LYS A 187 -2.69 14.41 16.18
CA LYS A 187 -3.46 14.43 17.43
C LYS A 187 -4.95 14.18 17.19
N GLU A 188 -5.52 14.77 16.15
CA GLU A 188 -6.94 14.60 15.83
C GLU A 188 -7.30 13.15 15.49
N ILE A 189 -6.45 12.46 14.72
CA ILE A 189 -6.61 11.03 14.42
C ILE A 189 -6.44 10.21 15.72
N GLY A 190 -5.57 10.65 16.63
CA GLY A 190 -5.28 9.97 17.88
C GLY A 190 -4.25 8.85 17.71
N VAL A 191 -3.29 9.03 16.79
CA VAL A 191 -2.21 8.07 16.59
C VAL A 191 -1.30 8.02 17.82
N SER A 192 -0.74 6.84 18.07
CA SER A 192 0.27 6.63 19.11
C SER A 192 1.68 7.02 18.67
N HIS A 193 1.96 6.92 17.38
CA HIS A 193 3.27 7.22 16.83
C HIS A 193 3.17 7.86 15.45
N TYR A 194 4.20 8.61 15.09
CA TYR A 194 4.37 9.19 13.76
C TYR A 194 5.73 8.80 13.21
N ARG A 195 5.71 8.12 12.06
CA ARG A 195 6.92 7.78 11.33
C ARG A 195 7.24 8.86 10.30
N PHE A 196 8.44 9.43 10.37
CA PHE A 196 8.92 10.40 9.39
C PHE A 196 10.41 10.21 9.13
N SER A 197 10.93 10.73 8.02
CA SER A 197 12.36 10.68 7.73
C SER A 197 13.05 12.03 7.90
N LEU A 198 14.38 11.98 8.01
CA LEU A 198 15.25 13.14 8.02
C LEU A 198 15.84 13.35 6.61
N ALA A 199 15.82 14.58 6.12
CA ALA A 199 16.52 14.96 4.89
C ALA A 199 18.01 15.18 5.20
N TRP A 200 18.86 14.26 4.72
CA TRP A 200 20.32 14.35 4.91
C TRP A 200 20.85 15.69 4.37
N SER A 201 20.46 16.10 3.17
CA SER A 201 20.90 17.36 2.56
C SER A 201 20.40 18.61 3.31
N ARG A 202 19.37 18.48 4.16
CA ARG A 202 18.90 19.57 5.03
C ARG A 202 19.74 19.68 6.30
N ILE A 203 20.19 18.57 6.88
CA ILE A 203 20.99 18.54 8.11
C ILE A 203 22.46 18.79 7.81
N LEU A 204 23.02 18.12 6.80
CA LEU A 204 24.40 18.22 6.34
C LEU A 204 24.42 18.62 4.85
N PRO A 205 24.40 19.92 4.51
CA PRO A 205 24.32 20.37 3.13
C PRO A 205 25.51 19.95 2.25
N THR A 206 26.70 19.76 2.84
CA THR A 206 27.89 19.23 2.16
C THR A 206 27.85 17.70 2.02
N GLY A 207 26.91 17.04 2.69
CA GLY A 207 26.88 15.60 2.92
C GLY A 207 27.71 15.14 4.13
N PHE A 208 28.57 16.00 4.69
CA PHE A 208 29.55 15.66 5.72
C PHE A 208 29.29 16.44 7.04
N PRO A 209 29.78 15.94 8.19
CA PRO A 209 29.57 16.59 9.49
C PRO A 209 30.35 17.91 9.69
N ASP A 210 31.14 18.33 8.70
CA ASP A 210 31.90 19.59 8.72
C ASP A 210 30.98 20.83 8.74
N GLN A 211 29.77 20.71 8.19
CA GLN A 211 28.78 21.78 8.18
C GLN A 211 27.40 21.25 8.56
N ILE A 212 27.01 21.48 9.82
CA ILE A 212 25.66 21.22 10.31
C ILE A 212 24.78 22.44 10.09
N ASN A 213 23.70 22.29 9.32
CA ASN A 213 22.71 23.34 9.11
C ASN A 213 21.76 23.48 10.31
N GLN A 214 21.96 24.53 11.11
CA GLN A 214 21.19 24.75 12.33
C GLN A 214 19.70 25.04 12.09
N ALA A 215 19.32 25.59 10.94
CA ALA A 215 17.91 25.82 10.62
C ALA A 215 17.17 24.50 10.36
N GLY A 216 17.79 23.60 9.58
CA GLY A 216 17.31 22.22 9.40
C GLY A 216 17.17 21.45 10.71
N VAL A 217 18.19 21.54 11.58
CA VAL A 217 18.14 20.95 12.93
C VAL A 217 17.01 21.55 13.77
N THR A 218 16.80 22.86 13.68
CA THR A 218 15.73 23.56 14.42
C THR A 218 14.35 23.10 13.98
N TYR A 219 14.13 22.89 12.67
CA TYR A 219 12.90 22.32 12.13
C TYR A 219 12.57 20.95 12.75
N TYR A 220 13.49 19.98 12.69
CA TYR A 220 13.25 18.66 13.26
C TYR A 220 13.09 18.69 14.79
N LYS A 221 13.88 19.50 15.52
CA LYS A 221 13.68 19.68 16.96
C LYS A 221 12.33 20.30 17.30
N ASN A 222 11.80 21.19 16.45
CA ASN A 222 10.48 21.78 16.63
C ASN A 222 9.37 20.74 16.37
N LEU A 223 9.51 19.89 15.34
CA LEU A 223 8.60 18.78 15.06
C LEU A 223 8.58 17.80 16.24
N LEU A 224 9.74 17.33 16.69
CA LEU A 224 9.89 16.42 17.84
C LEU A 224 9.25 16.98 19.12
N ARG A 225 9.47 18.28 19.41
CA ARG A 225 8.80 18.97 20.52
C ARG A 225 7.28 19.00 20.36
N GLY A 226 6.79 19.22 19.14
CA GLY A 226 5.36 19.18 18.83
C GLY A 226 4.74 17.80 19.04
N LEU A 227 5.42 16.73 18.62
CA LEU A 227 4.98 15.35 18.82
C LEU A 227 4.94 14.98 20.30
N ARG A 228 6.03 15.24 21.04
CA ARG A 228 6.11 15.02 22.49
C ARG A 228 5.00 15.77 23.25
N ALA A 229 4.74 17.03 22.89
CA ALA A 229 3.70 17.83 23.55
C ALA A 229 2.27 17.28 23.35
N ASN A 230 2.10 16.30 22.45
CA ASN A 230 0.83 15.64 22.17
C ASN A 230 0.90 14.12 22.43
N ASP A 231 1.90 13.65 23.17
CA ASP A 231 2.08 12.23 23.53
C ASP A 231 2.18 11.30 22.31
N ILE A 232 2.80 11.77 21.23
CA ILE A 232 3.02 11.01 20.00
C ILE A 232 4.48 10.58 19.93
N GLU A 233 4.72 9.27 19.88
CA GLU A 233 6.08 8.71 19.80
C GLU A 233 6.67 8.94 18.40
N PRO A 234 7.85 9.57 18.28
CA PRO A 234 8.54 9.71 17.00
C PRO A 234 9.24 8.39 16.60
N VAL A 235 8.92 7.88 15.40
CA VAL A 235 9.65 6.79 14.75
C VAL A 235 10.45 7.39 13.60
N VAL A 236 11.75 7.57 13.78
CA VAL A 236 12.57 8.37 12.85
C VAL A 236 13.35 7.49 11.88
N THR A 237 13.18 7.75 10.58
CA THR A 237 13.97 7.13 9.52
C THR A 237 15.15 8.04 9.13
N ILE A 238 16.38 7.55 9.26
CA ILE A 238 17.59 8.34 8.99
C ILE A 238 17.76 8.57 7.48
N PHE A 239 17.53 7.54 6.67
CA PHE A 239 17.63 7.63 5.21
C PHE A 239 16.41 7.03 4.51
N HIS A 240 15.76 7.87 3.70
CA HIS A 240 14.59 7.50 2.89
C HIS A 240 14.80 7.98 1.44
N TRP A 241 15.73 7.31 0.75
CA TRP A 241 15.97 7.40 -0.71
C TRP A 241 16.47 8.74 -1.27
N GLU A 242 16.72 9.73 -0.42
CA GLU A 242 17.31 11.00 -0.81
C GLU A 242 18.77 11.12 -0.32
N LEU A 243 19.71 11.00 -1.24
CA LEU A 243 21.13 11.22 -0.96
C LEU A 243 21.49 12.67 -1.28
N PRO A 244 22.33 13.37 -0.49
CA PRO A 244 22.88 14.66 -0.92
C PRO A 244 23.59 14.51 -2.26
N MET A 245 23.33 15.40 -3.22
CA MET A 245 23.91 15.29 -4.56
C MET A 245 25.45 15.30 -4.51
N ALA A 246 26.02 16.04 -3.56
CA ALA A 246 27.46 16.08 -3.30
C ALA A 246 28.07 14.69 -3.02
N LEU A 247 27.33 13.75 -2.43
CA LEU A 247 27.82 12.38 -2.22
C LEU A 247 27.58 11.50 -3.46
N GLN A 248 26.50 11.75 -4.21
CA GLN A 248 26.23 11.05 -5.46
C GLN A 248 27.29 11.34 -6.54
N GLU A 249 27.86 12.54 -6.56
CA GLU A 249 28.98 12.91 -7.45
C GLU A 249 30.23 12.03 -7.23
N TYR A 250 30.37 11.44 -6.05
CA TYR A 250 31.39 10.44 -5.73
C TYR A 250 30.84 9.01 -5.81
N ASN A 251 29.94 8.72 -6.73
CA ASN A 251 29.30 7.40 -6.96
C ASN A 251 28.34 6.91 -5.85
N GLY A 252 27.96 7.76 -4.89
CA GLY A 252 26.91 7.46 -3.91
C GLY A 252 27.10 6.10 -3.23
N LEU A 253 26.06 5.25 -3.29
CA LEU A 253 26.05 3.94 -2.63
C LEU A 253 27.08 2.94 -3.18
N LEU A 254 27.61 3.17 -4.38
CA LEU A 254 28.66 2.30 -4.95
C LEU A 254 30.04 2.61 -4.37
N ASN A 255 30.22 3.78 -3.77
CA ASN A 255 31.49 4.15 -3.15
C ASN A 255 31.61 3.48 -1.78
N GLU A 256 32.72 2.81 -1.52
CA GLU A 256 32.97 2.20 -0.22
C GLU A 256 33.00 3.23 0.92
N SER A 257 33.43 4.47 0.65
CA SER A 257 33.40 5.56 1.63
C SER A 257 31.98 5.94 2.07
N PHE A 258 30.93 5.54 1.34
CA PHE A 258 29.53 5.70 1.77
C PHE A 258 29.28 5.12 3.17
N ILE A 259 29.96 4.03 3.52
CA ILE A 259 29.83 3.36 4.83
C ILE A 259 30.19 4.34 5.95
N ASP A 260 31.27 5.10 5.77
CA ASP A 260 31.74 6.07 6.75
C ASP A 260 30.86 7.33 6.73
N TRP A 261 30.51 7.83 5.55
CA TRP A 261 29.66 9.03 5.41
C TRP A 261 28.29 8.83 6.07
N TYR A 262 27.67 7.68 5.85
CA TYR A 262 26.39 7.35 6.47
C TYR A 262 26.53 7.17 7.97
N ALA A 263 27.59 6.50 8.45
CA ALA A 263 27.83 6.33 9.88
C ALA A 263 28.05 7.68 10.60
N ASP A 264 28.75 8.61 9.96
CA ASP A 264 28.94 9.97 10.48
C ASP A 264 27.62 10.74 10.52
N TYR A 265 26.82 10.67 9.46
CA TYR A 265 25.48 11.28 9.43
C TYR A 265 24.55 10.70 10.49
N ALA A 266 24.48 9.37 10.62
CA ALA A 266 23.70 8.70 11.66
C ALA A 266 24.15 9.12 13.07
N THR A 267 25.46 9.23 13.30
CA THR A 267 26.03 9.74 14.56
C THR A 267 25.52 11.15 14.87
N VAL A 268 25.57 12.06 13.90
CA VAL A 268 25.05 13.42 14.06
C VAL A 268 23.55 13.40 14.41
N CYS A 269 22.76 12.55 13.76
CA CYS A 269 21.34 12.39 14.08
C CYS A 269 21.12 11.88 15.52
N PHE A 270 21.88 10.88 15.98
CA PHE A 270 21.78 10.37 17.34
C PHE A 270 22.17 11.43 18.39
N GLU A 271 23.21 12.22 18.12
CA GLU A 271 23.66 13.31 19.00
C GLU A 271 22.65 14.44 19.08
N LEU A 272 22.02 14.79 17.95
CA LEU A 272 21.11 15.93 17.88
C LEU A 272 19.70 15.62 18.39
N PHE A 273 19.21 14.39 18.20
CA PHE A 273 17.80 14.06 18.38
C PHE A 273 17.54 12.84 19.28
N GLY A 274 18.55 12.05 19.65
CA GLY A 274 18.37 10.77 20.37
C GLY A 274 17.83 10.89 21.80
N ASP A 275 17.90 12.08 22.41
CA ASP A 275 17.20 12.35 23.66
C ASP A 275 15.67 12.27 23.49
N ASP A 276 15.18 12.66 22.32
CA ASP A 276 13.75 12.74 21.99
C ASP A 276 13.23 11.54 21.20
N VAL A 277 14.10 10.75 20.57
CA VAL A 277 13.73 9.65 19.67
C VAL A 277 14.08 8.29 20.27
N LYS A 278 13.08 7.41 20.41
CA LYS A 278 13.27 6.04 20.93
C LYS A 278 13.15 4.95 19.89
N PHE A 279 12.67 5.26 18.69
CA PHE A 279 12.65 4.31 17.57
C PHE A 279 13.37 4.91 16.36
N TRP A 280 14.45 4.25 15.96
CA TRP A 280 15.24 4.61 14.80
C TRP A 280 15.16 3.54 13.72
N SER A 281 14.91 3.96 12.48
CA SER A 281 15.11 3.15 11.28
C SER A 281 16.30 3.71 10.51
N THR A 282 17.35 2.90 10.35
CA THR A 282 18.54 3.31 9.60
C THR A 282 18.20 3.62 8.13
N PHE A 283 17.60 2.66 7.43
CA PHE A 283 17.20 2.77 6.03
C PHE A 283 15.72 2.41 5.86
N ASN A 284 15.04 3.13 4.96
CA ASN A 284 13.79 2.69 4.36
C ASN A 284 14.07 1.84 3.11
N GLU A 285 13.49 0.65 3.05
CA GLU A 285 13.45 -0.23 1.87
C GLU A 285 14.76 -0.23 1.06
N PRO A 286 15.86 -0.76 1.64
CA PRO A 286 17.17 -0.79 0.97
C PRO A 286 17.13 -1.32 -0.46
N LYS A 287 16.23 -2.27 -0.74
CA LYS A 287 16.01 -2.84 -2.07
C LYS A 287 15.64 -1.77 -3.09
N GLN A 288 14.78 -0.81 -2.75
CA GLN A 288 14.40 0.25 -3.68
C GLN A 288 15.56 1.20 -3.98
N SER A 289 16.38 1.53 -2.98
CA SER A 289 17.61 2.31 -3.20
C SER A 289 18.62 1.57 -4.08
N CYS A 290 18.79 0.25 -3.89
CA CYS A 290 19.83 -0.53 -4.58
C CYS A 290 19.35 -1.10 -5.92
N SER A 291 18.32 -1.96 -5.90
CA SER A 291 17.71 -2.54 -7.10
C SER A 291 16.99 -1.49 -7.92
N GLY A 292 16.18 -0.62 -7.30
CA GLY A 292 15.46 0.43 -8.02
C GLY A 292 16.36 1.55 -8.54
N GLY A 293 17.36 1.99 -7.77
CA GLY A 293 18.26 3.08 -8.15
C GLY A 293 19.49 2.68 -8.97
N TYR A 294 20.12 1.54 -8.65
CA TYR A 294 21.40 1.08 -9.22
C TYR A 294 21.30 -0.22 -10.05
N GLY A 295 20.11 -0.83 -10.14
CA GLY A 295 19.83 -2.04 -10.92
C GLY A 295 18.93 -1.78 -12.12
N TYR A 296 17.63 -1.62 -11.88
CA TYR A 296 16.60 -1.45 -12.91
C TYR A 296 16.37 0.01 -13.32
N GLY A 297 16.88 0.97 -12.54
CA GLY A 297 16.73 2.40 -12.81
C GLY A 297 15.31 2.95 -12.64
N TYR A 298 14.44 2.30 -11.87
CA TYR A 298 13.10 2.85 -11.56
C TYR A 298 13.13 4.08 -10.66
N PHE A 299 14.21 4.28 -9.90
CA PHE A 299 14.41 5.44 -9.05
C PHE A 299 15.75 6.12 -9.35
N VAL A 300 15.93 7.33 -8.84
CA VAL A 300 17.23 8.03 -8.91
C VAL A 300 18.30 7.20 -8.18
N PRO A 301 19.53 7.09 -8.71
CA PRO A 301 20.11 7.84 -9.83
C PRO A 301 19.81 7.30 -11.24
N ASN A 302 18.81 6.42 -11.43
CA ASN A 302 18.38 5.86 -12.71
C ASN A 302 19.50 5.09 -13.44
N ILE A 303 20.29 4.32 -12.68
CA ILE A 303 21.35 3.47 -13.23
C ILE A 303 20.77 2.10 -13.60
N HIS A 304 21.00 1.70 -14.86
CA HIS A 304 20.60 0.41 -15.42
C HIS A 304 21.78 -0.57 -15.40
N SER A 305 21.91 -1.37 -14.34
CA SER A 305 22.96 -2.38 -14.15
C SER A 305 22.46 -3.57 -13.32
N GLU A 306 21.39 -4.17 -13.80
CA GLU A 306 20.74 -5.36 -13.23
C GLU A 306 21.76 -6.49 -13.00
N GLY A 307 21.60 -7.19 -11.88
CA GLY A 307 22.48 -8.28 -11.47
C GLY A 307 23.93 -7.87 -11.18
N LEU A 308 24.29 -6.58 -11.17
CA LEU A 308 25.67 -6.12 -10.96
C LEU A 308 25.77 -5.05 -9.88
N LEU A 309 25.46 -3.80 -10.21
CA LEU A 309 25.69 -2.67 -9.28
C LEU A 309 24.66 -2.63 -8.14
N GLU A 310 23.49 -3.26 -8.31
CA GLU A 310 22.53 -3.45 -7.21
C GLU A 310 23.10 -4.32 -6.09
N TYR A 311 23.95 -5.31 -6.38
CA TYR A 311 24.61 -6.13 -5.35
C TYR A 311 25.72 -5.37 -4.63
N VAL A 312 26.48 -4.55 -5.35
CA VAL A 312 27.53 -3.70 -4.77
C VAL A 312 26.93 -2.64 -3.85
N SER A 313 25.90 -1.92 -4.31
CA SER A 313 25.20 -0.91 -3.51
C SER A 313 24.52 -1.52 -2.28
N ALA A 314 23.87 -2.68 -2.41
CA ALA A 314 23.28 -3.39 -1.27
C ALA A 314 24.33 -3.83 -0.24
N HIS A 315 25.50 -4.28 -0.70
CA HIS A 315 26.59 -4.68 0.18
C HIS A 315 27.13 -3.50 1.01
N ASN A 316 27.39 -2.36 0.37
CA ASN A 316 27.80 -1.14 1.07
C ASN A 316 26.72 -0.62 2.02
N LEU A 317 25.45 -0.66 1.62
CA LEU A 317 24.34 -0.21 2.47
C LEU A 317 24.21 -1.08 3.72
N LEU A 318 24.32 -2.41 3.60
CA LEU A 318 24.30 -3.31 4.76
C LEU A 318 25.48 -3.06 5.71
N ARG A 319 26.69 -2.83 5.17
CA ARG A 319 27.87 -2.45 5.98
C ARG A 319 27.66 -1.11 6.70
N ALA A 320 27.05 -0.13 6.02
CA ALA A 320 26.70 1.17 6.59
C ALA A 320 25.65 1.04 7.71
N HIS A 321 24.63 0.20 7.51
CA HIS A 321 23.62 -0.13 8.53
C HIS A 321 24.28 -0.73 9.78
N ALA A 322 25.09 -1.78 9.61
CA ALA A 322 25.78 -2.43 10.71
C ALA A 322 26.65 -1.43 11.48
N LYS A 323 27.43 -0.60 10.77
CA LYS A 323 28.29 0.40 11.38
C LYS A 323 27.49 1.42 12.21
N ALA A 324 26.38 1.94 11.67
CA ALA A 324 25.52 2.87 12.40
C ALA A 324 24.86 2.23 13.63
N TYR A 325 24.41 0.97 13.52
CA TYR A 325 23.85 0.23 14.65
C TYR A 325 24.89 0.05 15.77
N ARG A 326 26.11 -0.40 15.44
CA ARG A 326 27.17 -0.60 16.44
C ARG A 326 27.58 0.71 17.11
N ILE A 327 27.63 1.81 16.36
CA ILE A 327 27.84 3.14 16.94
C ILE A 327 26.73 3.48 17.95
N TYR A 328 25.45 3.24 17.60
CA TYR A 328 24.34 3.48 18.52
C TYR A 328 24.45 2.62 19.78
N GLU A 329 24.68 1.31 19.60
CA GLU A 329 24.82 0.33 20.67
C GLU A 329 25.93 0.71 21.66
N GLU A 330 27.10 1.06 21.16
CA GLU A 330 28.28 1.36 21.98
C GLU A 330 28.22 2.73 22.66
N ARG A 331 27.72 3.76 21.96
CA ARG A 331 27.86 5.16 22.41
C ARG A 331 26.59 5.77 22.96
N PHE A 332 25.41 5.33 22.52
CA PHE A 332 24.15 6.05 22.73
C PHE A 332 23.09 5.23 23.46
N LYS A 333 23.00 3.92 23.21
CA LYS A 333 21.92 3.04 23.70
C LYS A 333 21.77 3.09 25.22
N ALA A 334 22.87 3.06 25.96
CA ALA A 334 22.85 3.11 27.43
C ALA A 334 22.27 4.42 28.00
N ALA A 335 22.51 5.56 27.33
CA ALA A 335 22.05 6.87 27.79
C ALA A 335 20.66 7.22 27.26
N GLN A 336 20.38 6.86 26.00
CA GLN A 336 19.17 7.27 25.29
C GLN A 336 18.04 6.23 25.37
N GLY A 337 18.37 4.95 25.57
CA GLY A 337 17.39 3.87 25.74
C GLY A 337 16.51 3.59 24.52
N GLY A 338 16.94 4.00 23.31
CA GLY A 338 16.19 3.74 22.08
C GLY A 338 16.47 2.37 21.48
N LYS A 339 15.63 2.00 20.50
CA LYS A 339 15.72 0.83 19.64
C LYS A 339 16.11 1.27 18.22
N VAL A 340 17.04 0.55 17.61
CA VAL A 340 17.45 0.77 16.22
C VAL A 340 17.08 -0.45 15.38
N GLY A 341 16.41 -0.21 14.27
CA GLY A 341 16.06 -1.23 13.27
C GLY A 341 16.40 -0.80 11.85
N ILE A 342 15.92 -1.60 10.91
CA ILE A 342 15.91 -1.34 9.48
C ILE A 342 14.51 -1.66 8.95
N VAL A 343 14.03 -0.87 8.00
CA VAL A 343 12.71 -1.07 7.39
C VAL A 343 12.91 -1.78 6.06
N LEU A 344 12.33 -2.97 5.93
CA LEU A 344 12.45 -3.84 4.76
C LEU A 344 11.11 -3.99 4.07
N ASP A 345 11.09 -4.01 2.74
CA ASP A 345 9.88 -4.21 1.95
C ASP A 345 9.77 -5.61 1.37
N SER A 346 8.57 -6.16 1.46
CA SER A 346 8.21 -7.40 0.78
C SER A 346 6.73 -7.43 0.47
N SER A 347 6.39 -7.95 -0.70
CA SER A 347 5.07 -8.55 -0.88
C SER A 347 5.00 -9.85 -0.09
N SER A 348 3.78 -10.33 0.15
CA SER A 348 3.60 -11.74 0.50
C SER A 348 3.76 -12.62 -0.74
N TYR A 349 4.41 -13.76 -0.59
CA TYR A 349 4.60 -14.73 -1.65
C TYR A 349 3.98 -16.07 -1.27
N ILE A 350 3.21 -16.62 -2.20
CA ILE A 350 2.41 -17.83 -2.01
C ILE A 350 2.73 -18.78 -3.16
N PRO A 351 2.89 -20.09 -2.93
CA PRO A 351 3.05 -21.05 -4.02
C PRO A 351 1.85 -21.00 -4.97
N GLY A 352 2.10 -20.93 -6.28
CA GLY A 352 1.06 -20.95 -7.31
C GLY A 352 0.34 -22.30 -7.41
N SER A 353 0.93 -23.36 -6.85
CA SER A 353 0.31 -24.67 -6.69
C SER A 353 0.96 -25.45 -5.52
N ASP A 354 0.38 -26.60 -5.16
CA ASP A 354 0.92 -27.51 -4.13
C ASP A 354 2.15 -28.32 -4.61
N ARG A 355 2.70 -27.99 -5.79
CA ARG A 355 3.89 -28.66 -6.32
C ARG A 355 5.11 -28.33 -5.45
N PRO A 356 5.95 -29.32 -5.10
CA PRO A 356 7.19 -29.07 -4.34
C PRO A 356 8.11 -28.04 -5.00
N GLU A 357 8.11 -27.96 -6.33
CA GLU A 357 8.90 -26.98 -7.06
C GLU A 357 8.41 -25.54 -6.82
N ASP A 358 7.09 -25.30 -6.81
CA ASP A 358 6.51 -23.97 -6.57
C ASP A 358 6.70 -23.53 -5.11
N ILE A 359 6.67 -24.47 -4.16
CA ILE A 359 7.00 -24.21 -2.75
C ILE A 359 8.47 -23.77 -2.61
N THR A 360 9.39 -24.50 -3.27
CA THR A 360 10.83 -24.18 -3.25
C THR A 360 11.11 -22.85 -3.97
N ALA A 361 10.40 -22.57 -5.06
CA ALA A 361 10.48 -21.30 -5.78
C ALA A 361 9.98 -20.14 -4.91
N THR A 362 8.91 -20.34 -4.13
CA THR A 362 8.39 -19.34 -3.19
C THR A 362 9.42 -18.99 -2.12
N GLU A 363 10.06 -20.00 -1.52
CA GLU A 363 11.14 -19.77 -0.56
C GLU A 363 12.34 -19.05 -1.19
N THR A 364 12.73 -19.45 -2.41
CA THR A 364 13.79 -18.77 -3.16
C THR A 364 13.43 -17.29 -3.40
N ASN A 365 12.18 -17.01 -3.75
CA ASN A 365 11.70 -15.66 -3.95
C ASN A 365 11.75 -14.83 -2.65
N TYR A 366 11.29 -15.36 -1.51
CA TYR A 366 11.42 -14.69 -0.21
C TYR A 366 12.89 -14.39 0.13
N GLN A 367 13.80 -15.34 -0.10
CA GLN A 367 15.22 -15.15 0.19
C GLN A 367 15.85 -14.06 -0.69
N PHE A 368 15.44 -13.91 -1.95
CA PHE A 368 15.95 -12.85 -2.83
C PHE A 368 15.27 -11.49 -2.63
N GLU A 369 14.00 -11.45 -2.21
CA GLU A 369 13.23 -10.21 -2.07
C GLU A 369 13.31 -9.60 -0.67
N LEU A 370 13.24 -10.43 0.38
CA LEU A 370 13.31 -10.00 1.78
C LEU A 370 14.60 -10.48 2.47
N GLY A 371 14.94 -11.76 2.29
CA GLY A 371 16.13 -12.39 2.89
C GLY A 371 17.45 -11.73 2.48
N TRP A 372 17.52 -11.12 1.29
CA TRP A 372 18.71 -10.43 0.80
C TRP A 372 19.22 -9.36 1.78
N PHE A 373 18.29 -8.64 2.43
CA PHE A 373 18.61 -7.62 3.43
C PHE A 373 18.35 -8.10 4.86
N ALA A 374 17.33 -8.92 5.10
CA ALA A 374 17.01 -9.42 6.42
C ALA A 374 18.05 -10.44 6.93
N ASN A 375 18.47 -11.41 6.12
CA ASN A 375 19.35 -12.48 6.58
C ASN A 375 20.73 -11.97 7.04
N PRO A 376 21.38 -10.99 6.37
CA PRO A 376 22.58 -10.37 6.90
C PRO A 376 22.36 -9.76 8.29
N VAL A 377 21.29 -8.99 8.48
CA VAL A 377 21.00 -8.28 9.74
C VAL A 377 20.66 -9.23 10.90
N PHE A 378 19.89 -10.29 10.65
CA PHE A 378 19.44 -11.18 11.73
C PHE A 378 20.35 -12.41 11.91
N ASN A 379 20.91 -12.94 10.83
CA ASN A 379 21.69 -14.19 10.82
C ASN A 379 23.18 -13.99 10.51
N GLY A 380 23.58 -12.84 9.97
CA GLY A 380 24.98 -12.44 9.80
C GLY A 380 25.58 -12.66 8.42
N ASP A 381 24.85 -13.20 7.43
CA ASP A 381 25.38 -13.37 6.06
C ASP A 381 24.23 -13.36 5.04
N TYR A 382 24.54 -13.34 3.75
CA TYR A 382 23.52 -13.51 2.70
C TYR A 382 22.88 -14.90 2.73
N PRO A 383 21.63 -15.05 2.26
CA PRO A 383 20.99 -16.36 2.12
C PRO A 383 21.83 -17.32 1.28
N GLU A 384 21.95 -18.58 1.72
CA GLU A 384 22.78 -19.58 1.03
C GLU A 384 22.29 -19.86 -0.40
N ILE A 385 20.97 -19.87 -0.61
CA ILE A 385 20.38 -20.03 -1.94
C ILE A 385 20.76 -18.88 -2.87
N MET A 386 20.85 -17.67 -2.35
CA MET A 386 21.24 -16.48 -3.13
C MET A 386 22.72 -16.54 -3.51
N LYS A 387 23.61 -16.84 -2.54
CA LYS A 387 25.05 -17.00 -2.77
C LYS A 387 25.33 -18.09 -3.82
N SER A 388 24.78 -19.28 -3.62
CA SER A 388 25.02 -20.43 -4.49
C SER A 388 24.50 -20.21 -5.92
N ARG A 389 23.29 -19.67 -6.09
CA ARG A 389 22.71 -19.39 -7.42
C ARG A 389 23.49 -18.31 -8.17
N ILE A 390 23.78 -17.18 -7.53
CA ILE A 390 24.51 -16.08 -8.19
C ILE A 390 25.94 -16.51 -8.53
N ALA A 391 26.63 -17.26 -7.66
CA ALA A 391 27.95 -17.79 -7.96
C ALA A 391 27.93 -18.77 -9.14
N ALA A 392 26.93 -19.65 -9.22
CA ALA A 392 26.77 -20.58 -10.35
C ALA A 392 26.53 -19.83 -11.66
N ARG A 393 25.66 -18.82 -11.67
CA ARG A 393 25.34 -18.03 -12.86
C ARG A 393 26.50 -17.13 -13.28
N SER A 394 27.20 -16.52 -12.32
CA SER A 394 28.45 -15.78 -12.57
C SER A 394 29.51 -16.64 -13.26
N ARG A 395 29.70 -17.90 -12.83
CA ARG A 395 30.60 -18.84 -13.52
C ARG A 395 30.13 -19.17 -14.93
N ALA A 396 28.83 -19.36 -15.12
CA ALA A 396 28.25 -19.65 -16.44
C ALA A 396 28.34 -18.43 -17.40
N GLU A 397 28.39 -17.21 -16.86
CA GLU A 397 28.70 -15.97 -17.58
C GLU A 397 30.19 -15.81 -17.92
N GLY A 398 31.05 -16.72 -17.44
CA GLY A 398 32.50 -16.66 -17.64
C GLY A 398 33.24 -15.72 -16.68
N ARG A 399 32.64 -15.37 -15.53
CA ARG A 399 33.29 -14.52 -14.51
C ARG A 399 34.15 -15.36 -13.57
N GLU A 400 35.30 -14.80 -13.20
CA GLU A 400 36.19 -15.41 -12.21
C GLU A 400 35.64 -15.35 -10.79
N THR A 401 34.87 -14.30 -10.48
CA THR A 401 34.27 -14.07 -9.16
C THR A 401 32.75 -13.96 -9.25
N SER A 402 32.06 -14.24 -8.14
CA SER A 402 30.63 -14.00 -8.00
C SER A 402 30.29 -12.51 -8.20
N ARG A 403 29.15 -12.22 -8.82
CA ARG A 403 28.57 -10.87 -8.89
C ARG A 403 28.07 -10.38 -7.52
N LEU A 404 27.71 -11.29 -6.62
CA LEU A 404 27.37 -10.97 -5.24
C LEU A 404 28.66 -10.87 -4.40
N PRO A 405 28.96 -9.71 -3.78
CA PRO A 405 30.10 -9.59 -2.88
C PRO A 405 29.98 -10.50 -1.65
N GLU A 406 31.10 -10.85 -1.04
CA GLU A 406 31.15 -11.67 0.18
C GLU A 406 31.47 -10.80 1.39
N PHE A 407 30.75 -10.99 2.49
CA PHE A 407 31.12 -10.38 3.77
C PHE A 407 32.34 -11.07 4.37
N THR A 408 33.26 -10.28 4.89
CA THR A 408 34.33 -10.77 5.78
C THR A 408 33.74 -11.24 7.11
N GLU A 409 34.45 -12.07 7.86
CA GLU A 409 33.98 -12.54 9.17
C GLU A 409 33.71 -11.39 10.15
N ALA A 410 34.48 -10.31 10.10
CA ALA A 410 34.23 -9.13 10.92
C ALA A 410 32.92 -8.43 10.55
N GLU A 411 32.60 -8.34 9.26
CA GLU A 411 31.33 -7.77 8.79
C GLU A 411 30.14 -8.66 9.14
N LYS A 412 30.28 -9.98 9.02
CA LYS A 412 29.25 -10.93 9.45
C LYS A 412 28.90 -10.77 10.93
N ILE A 413 29.93 -10.62 11.78
CA ILE A 413 29.76 -10.36 13.22
C ILE A 413 29.09 -8.99 13.45
N ALA A 414 29.52 -7.95 12.74
CA ALA A 414 28.95 -6.61 12.88
C ALA A 414 27.47 -6.57 12.45
N LEU A 415 27.09 -7.32 11.42
CA LEU A 415 25.72 -7.42 10.91
C LEU A 415 24.81 -8.25 11.82
N LYS A 416 25.28 -9.39 12.32
CA LYS A 416 24.42 -10.31 13.05
C LYS A 416 23.80 -9.68 14.30
N GLY A 417 22.47 -9.63 14.34
CA GLY A 417 21.69 -9.04 15.42
C GLY A 417 21.75 -7.51 15.45
N SER A 418 22.03 -6.84 14.33
CA SER A 418 22.07 -5.37 14.25
C SER A 418 20.70 -4.71 14.10
N ALA A 419 19.67 -5.29 14.72
CA ALA A 419 18.31 -4.73 14.75
C ALA A 419 17.59 -5.12 16.05
N ASP A 420 16.97 -4.13 16.69
CA ASP A 420 16.19 -4.28 17.93
C ASP A 420 14.71 -4.57 17.67
N TYR A 421 14.25 -4.40 16.42
CA TYR A 421 12.92 -4.73 15.94
C TYR A 421 12.96 -4.94 14.41
N PHE A 422 11.95 -5.63 13.87
CA PHE A 422 11.77 -5.82 12.44
C PHE A 422 10.79 -4.78 11.89
N GLY A 423 11.28 -3.82 11.10
CA GLY A 423 10.43 -2.89 10.35
C GLY A 423 10.00 -3.52 9.03
N LEU A 424 8.70 -3.65 8.79
CA LEU A 424 8.16 -4.27 7.59
C LEU A 424 7.25 -3.30 6.83
N ASN A 425 7.60 -3.00 5.59
CA ASN A 425 6.70 -2.39 4.63
C ASN A 425 6.06 -3.50 3.78
N THR A 426 4.72 -3.49 3.69
CA THR A 426 3.99 -4.51 2.92
C THR A 426 2.70 -3.93 2.35
N TYR A 427 2.44 -4.24 1.09
CA TYR A 427 1.34 -3.64 0.33
C TYR A 427 0.47 -4.65 -0.40
N SER A 428 1.05 -5.77 -0.85
CA SER A 428 0.37 -6.70 -1.75
C SER A 428 0.88 -8.13 -1.57
N THR A 429 0.34 -9.03 -2.40
CA THR A 429 0.66 -10.46 -2.44
C THR A 429 0.96 -10.84 -3.89
N ALA A 430 1.73 -11.90 -4.11
CA ALA A 430 1.94 -12.52 -5.41
C ALA A 430 1.98 -14.05 -5.28
N LEU A 431 1.52 -14.74 -6.33
CA LEU A 431 1.75 -16.16 -6.51
C LEU A 431 3.13 -16.39 -7.13
N VAL A 432 3.81 -17.46 -6.74
CA VAL A 432 5.14 -17.83 -7.24
C VAL A 432 5.11 -19.23 -7.82
N VAL A 433 5.63 -19.38 -9.02
CA VAL A 433 5.78 -20.68 -9.70
C VAL A 433 7.23 -20.91 -10.10
N ALA A 434 7.64 -22.17 -10.04
CA ALA A 434 8.91 -22.59 -10.60
C ALA A 434 8.88 -22.47 -12.12
N ILE A 435 9.97 -22.00 -12.70
CA ILE A 435 10.19 -21.97 -14.14
C ILE A 435 11.43 -22.79 -14.49
N GLU A 436 11.59 -23.10 -15.78
CA GLU A 436 12.88 -23.56 -16.27
C GLU A 436 13.93 -22.46 -16.04
N ASP A 437 15.12 -22.85 -15.58
CA ASP A 437 16.19 -21.89 -15.30
C ASP A 437 16.46 -21.04 -16.56
N PRO A 438 16.38 -19.70 -16.46
CA PRO A 438 16.49 -18.85 -17.63
C PRO A 438 17.89 -18.97 -18.25
N PRO A 439 18.03 -18.76 -19.57
CA PRO A 439 19.32 -18.76 -20.23
C PRO A 439 20.24 -17.68 -19.63
N ILE A 440 21.54 -17.92 -19.71
CA ILE A 440 22.54 -16.91 -19.31
C ILE A 440 22.46 -15.72 -20.26
N SER A 441 22.35 -14.52 -19.71
CA SER A 441 22.25 -13.26 -20.43
C SER A 441 23.45 -12.36 -20.13
N ASN A 442 23.75 -11.47 -21.08
CA ASN A 442 24.71 -10.38 -20.90
C ASN A 442 24.09 -9.11 -21.53
N PRO A 443 23.68 -8.11 -20.74
CA PRO A 443 23.88 -7.98 -19.29
C PRO A 443 23.10 -9.03 -18.47
N PRO A 444 23.58 -9.38 -17.25
CA PRO A 444 22.88 -10.30 -16.36
C PRO A 444 21.64 -9.64 -15.72
N SER A 445 20.87 -10.39 -14.94
CA SER A 445 19.68 -9.87 -14.26
C SER A 445 19.39 -10.62 -12.96
N ARG A 446 19.04 -9.89 -11.89
CA ARG A 446 18.66 -10.48 -10.59
C ARG A 446 17.40 -11.34 -10.70
N TYR A 447 16.40 -10.95 -11.49
CA TYR A 447 15.21 -11.79 -11.68
C TYR A 447 15.55 -13.13 -12.33
N GLN A 448 16.48 -13.13 -13.28
CA GLN A 448 16.95 -14.39 -13.86
C GLN A 448 17.76 -15.20 -12.84
N ASP A 449 18.49 -14.56 -11.94
CA ASP A 449 19.24 -15.25 -10.89
C ASP A 449 18.32 -15.99 -9.91
N MET A 450 17.13 -15.45 -9.65
CA MET A 450 16.10 -16.11 -8.85
C MET A 450 15.59 -17.39 -9.53
N GLY A 451 15.41 -17.38 -10.86
CA GLY A 451 14.90 -18.53 -11.63
C GLY A 451 13.47 -18.92 -11.26
N ILE A 452 12.64 -17.92 -10.99
CA ILE A 452 11.22 -18.07 -10.65
C ILE A 452 10.38 -17.15 -11.52
N SER A 453 9.08 -17.38 -11.56
CA SER A 453 8.12 -16.38 -12.01
C SER A 453 7.15 -16.07 -10.88
N ASN A 454 6.88 -14.80 -10.64
CA ASN A 454 5.81 -14.37 -9.77
C ASN A 454 4.78 -13.56 -10.56
N TYR A 455 3.52 -13.66 -10.15
CA TYR A 455 2.41 -12.98 -10.81
C TYR A 455 1.27 -12.75 -9.83
N GLN A 456 0.36 -11.85 -10.21
CA GLN A 456 -0.86 -11.60 -9.45
C GLN A 456 -2.07 -11.95 -10.32
N PRO A 457 -2.97 -12.82 -9.85
CA PRO A 457 -4.21 -13.13 -10.57
C PRO A 457 -5.05 -11.89 -10.89
N ASP A 458 -5.67 -11.88 -12.08
CA ASP A 458 -6.49 -10.76 -12.53
C ASP A 458 -7.75 -10.58 -11.70
N GLU A 459 -8.23 -11.68 -11.10
CA GLU A 459 -9.43 -11.76 -10.26
C GLU A 459 -9.22 -11.10 -8.88
N TRP A 460 -7.98 -10.85 -8.47
CA TRP A 460 -7.71 -10.14 -7.22
C TRP A 460 -8.09 -8.66 -7.35
N GLY A 461 -8.49 -8.05 -6.23
CA GLY A 461 -8.88 -6.65 -6.19
C GLY A 461 -7.78 -5.74 -6.75
N ASN A 462 -8.15 -4.83 -7.65
CA ASN A 462 -7.21 -3.84 -8.21
C ASN A 462 -7.09 -2.62 -7.29
N SER A 463 -5.95 -1.94 -7.36
CA SER A 463 -5.80 -0.53 -6.96
C SER A 463 -5.61 0.34 -8.21
N SER A 464 -5.40 1.66 -8.04
CA SER A 464 -5.05 2.55 -9.17
C SER A 464 -3.62 2.34 -9.70
N MET A 465 -2.80 1.54 -9.02
CA MET A 465 -1.40 1.30 -9.37
C MET A 465 -1.16 -0.16 -9.77
N SER A 466 -0.52 -0.35 -10.92
CA SER A 466 -0.16 -1.70 -11.40
C SER A 466 0.77 -2.39 -10.42
N GLY A 467 0.57 -3.70 -10.18
CA GLY A 467 1.34 -4.46 -9.20
C GLY A 467 0.87 -4.35 -7.74
N PHE A 468 -0.12 -3.49 -7.44
CA PHE A 468 -0.66 -3.28 -6.11
C PHE A 468 -2.06 -3.88 -5.98
N LYS A 469 -2.16 -5.20 -6.14
CA LYS A 469 -3.42 -5.93 -5.94
C LYS A 469 -3.76 -6.03 -4.45
N VAL A 470 -5.04 -6.00 -4.12
CA VAL A 470 -5.54 -6.11 -2.74
C VAL A 470 -5.78 -7.58 -2.39
N ALA A 471 -4.89 -8.09 -1.54
CA ALA A 471 -4.91 -9.48 -1.09
C ALA A 471 -4.52 -9.53 0.41
N PRO A 472 -5.39 -9.04 1.31
CA PRO A 472 -5.09 -8.85 2.73
C PRO A 472 -4.73 -10.15 3.45
N TRP A 473 -5.30 -11.28 3.01
CA TRP A 473 -5.00 -12.61 3.55
C TRP A 473 -3.53 -13.00 3.40
N GLY A 474 -2.79 -12.41 2.46
CA GLY A 474 -1.36 -12.68 2.28
C GLY A 474 -0.47 -12.11 3.38
N VAL A 475 -0.93 -11.13 4.19
CA VAL A 475 -0.09 -10.59 5.27
C VAL A 475 0.27 -11.64 6.32
N ARG A 476 -0.65 -12.60 6.58
CA ARG A 476 -0.45 -13.67 7.56
C ARG A 476 0.75 -14.58 7.22
N PRO A 477 0.85 -15.20 6.03
CA PRO A 477 2.02 -16.02 5.69
C PRO A 477 3.33 -15.22 5.66
N LEU A 478 3.32 -13.95 5.26
CA LEU A 478 4.52 -13.09 5.32
C LEU A 478 4.99 -12.88 6.77
N LEU A 479 4.07 -12.56 7.69
CA LEU A 479 4.38 -12.38 9.10
C LEU A 479 4.88 -13.67 9.76
N ASN A 480 4.28 -14.81 9.44
CA ASN A 480 4.77 -16.11 9.89
C ASN A 480 6.17 -16.41 9.35
N TRP A 481 6.42 -16.13 8.06
CA TRP A 481 7.75 -16.33 7.47
C TRP A 481 8.83 -15.53 8.20
N VAL A 482 8.57 -14.25 8.49
CA VAL A 482 9.49 -13.40 9.29
C VAL A 482 9.70 -13.97 10.69
N ASN A 483 8.62 -14.38 11.36
CA ASN A 483 8.65 -14.95 12.70
C ASN A 483 9.53 -16.22 12.77
N ASP A 484 9.37 -17.12 11.79
CA ASP A 484 10.04 -18.41 11.75
C ASP A 484 11.53 -18.30 11.41
N HIS A 485 11.93 -17.32 10.58
CA HIS A 485 13.30 -17.18 10.11
C HIS A 485 14.20 -16.33 11.02
N TYR A 486 13.63 -15.43 11.82
CA TYR A 486 14.40 -14.39 12.52
C TYR A 486 14.19 -14.37 14.03
N ASN A 487 13.92 -15.54 14.63
CA ASN A 487 13.83 -15.73 16.08
C ASN A 487 12.72 -14.86 16.71
N GLN A 488 11.54 -14.84 16.09
CA GLN A 488 10.31 -14.22 16.63
C GLN A 488 10.51 -12.77 17.10
N PRO A 489 10.96 -11.87 16.20
CA PRO A 489 11.27 -10.49 16.57
C PRO A 489 9.99 -9.70 16.92
N ASP A 490 10.15 -8.58 17.62
CA ASP A 490 9.13 -7.52 17.64
C ASP A 490 8.94 -7.01 16.19
N ILE A 491 7.74 -7.11 15.62
CA ILE A 491 7.44 -6.62 14.27
C ILE A 491 6.64 -5.32 14.34
N ILE A 492 7.09 -4.30 13.60
CA ILE A 492 6.31 -3.09 13.31
C ILE A 492 6.04 -3.07 11.81
N ILE A 493 4.76 -3.06 11.45
CA ILE A 493 4.37 -2.76 10.06
C ILE A 493 4.54 -1.25 9.87
N THR A 494 5.63 -0.85 9.24
CA THR A 494 6.08 0.55 9.12
C THR A 494 5.47 1.28 7.94
N GLU A 495 4.94 0.55 6.96
CA GLU A 495 4.07 1.06 5.91
C GLU A 495 3.10 -0.02 5.42
N ASN A 496 1.84 0.37 5.29
CA ASN A 496 0.80 -0.36 4.55
C ASN A 496 -0.27 0.64 4.10
N GLY A 497 -0.72 0.55 2.87
CA GLY A 497 -1.67 1.51 2.31
C GLY A 497 -2.10 1.18 0.90
N THR A 498 -3.02 1.96 0.36
CA THR A 498 -3.48 1.82 -1.02
C THR A 498 -3.77 3.22 -1.62
N PRO A 499 -3.41 3.45 -2.89
CA PRO A 499 -3.69 4.72 -3.55
C PRO A 499 -5.19 4.89 -3.80
N ASP A 500 -5.60 6.14 -3.99
CA ASP A 500 -7.00 6.49 -4.20
C ASP A 500 -7.46 6.03 -5.59
N MET A 501 -8.67 5.46 -5.64
CA MET A 501 -9.31 5.03 -6.88
C MET A 501 -10.50 5.92 -7.28
N THR A 502 -11.03 6.72 -6.35
CA THR A 502 -12.25 7.50 -6.59
C THR A 502 -11.94 8.93 -7.02
N GLY A 503 -10.79 9.47 -6.59
CA GLY A 503 -10.44 10.88 -6.79
C GLY A 503 -11.32 11.83 -5.97
N THR A 504 -12.04 11.30 -4.97
CA THR A 504 -12.95 12.05 -4.10
C THR A 504 -12.56 11.91 -2.63
N LEU A 505 -13.20 12.70 -1.76
CA LEU A 505 -13.03 12.54 -0.32
C LEU A 505 -13.74 11.28 0.25
N GLN A 506 -14.60 10.62 -0.55
CA GLN A 506 -15.26 9.37 -0.20
C GLN A 506 -14.43 8.21 -0.75
N ASP A 507 -13.56 7.70 0.11
CA ASP A 507 -12.56 6.66 -0.19
C ASP A 507 -12.81 5.39 0.65
N GLU A 508 -14.04 4.87 0.62
CA GLU A 508 -14.47 3.68 1.36
C GLU A 508 -13.60 2.45 1.06
N TYR A 509 -13.07 2.38 -0.16
CA TYR A 509 -12.12 1.36 -0.58
C TYR A 509 -10.85 1.36 0.30
N ARG A 510 -10.28 2.52 0.61
CA ARG A 510 -9.10 2.64 1.49
C ARG A 510 -9.44 2.24 2.93
N ALA A 511 -10.60 2.65 3.43
CA ALA A 511 -11.06 2.22 4.75
C ALA A 511 -11.19 0.69 4.83
N SER A 512 -11.76 0.07 3.78
CA SER A 512 -11.91 -1.39 3.66
C SER A 512 -10.57 -2.11 3.54
N PHE A 513 -9.62 -1.54 2.81
CA PHE A 513 -8.24 -2.04 2.73
C PHE A 513 -7.59 -2.07 4.13
N ILE A 514 -7.60 -0.95 4.85
CA ILE A 514 -7.00 -0.86 6.19
C ILE A 514 -7.69 -1.85 7.15
N GLN A 515 -9.03 -1.91 7.13
CA GLN A 515 -9.81 -2.82 7.96
C GLN A 515 -9.43 -4.28 7.74
N SER A 516 -9.37 -4.70 6.47
CA SER A 516 -9.09 -6.10 6.12
C SER A 516 -7.66 -6.51 6.46
N TYR A 517 -6.65 -5.69 6.16
CA TYR A 517 -5.26 -5.98 6.55
C TYR A 517 -5.10 -6.06 8.06
N LEU A 518 -5.64 -5.09 8.81
CA LEU A 518 -5.61 -5.13 10.27
C LEU A 518 -6.32 -6.36 10.85
N SER A 519 -7.41 -6.80 10.22
CA SER A 519 -8.13 -8.00 10.63
C SER A 519 -7.25 -9.26 10.53
N TYR A 520 -6.56 -9.44 9.40
CA TYR A 520 -5.61 -10.57 9.24
C TYR A 520 -4.38 -10.44 10.13
N ILE A 521 -3.88 -9.23 10.38
CA ILE A 521 -2.81 -9.00 11.36
C ILE A 521 -3.28 -9.43 12.75
N ARG A 522 -4.50 -9.06 13.15
CA ARG A 522 -5.06 -9.46 14.45
C ARG A 522 -5.23 -10.97 14.56
N ASP A 523 -5.71 -11.62 13.49
CA ASP A 523 -5.79 -13.09 13.42
C ASP A 523 -4.42 -13.74 13.57
N THR A 524 -3.40 -13.21 12.89
CA THR A 524 -2.01 -13.73 12.97
C THR A 524 -1.49 -13.62 14.41
N MET A 525 -1.69 -12.47 15.07
CA MET A 525 -1.28 -12.28 16.47
C MET A 525 -1.97 -13.27 17.41
N GLU A 526 -3.27 -13.53 17.20
CA GLU A 526 -4.06 -14.37 18.09
C GLU A 526 -3.83 -15.87 17.85
N GLN A 527 -3.85 -16.28 16.58
CA GLN A 527 -3.89 -17.69 16.19
C GLN A 527 -2.49 -18.27 16.01
N ASP A 528 -1.53 -17.46 15.55
CA ASP A 528 -0.16 -17.91 15.26
C ASP A 528 0.85 -17.45 16.32
N GLY A 529 0.46 -16.51 17.18
CA GLY A 529 1.34 -15.99 18.24
C GLY A 529 2.45 -15.05 17.74
N VAL A 530 2.35 -14.54 16.51
CA VAL A 530 3.33 -13.61 15.95
C VAL A 530 3.27 -12.25 16.67
N ASN A 531 4.43 -11.77 17.09
CA ASN A 531 4.55 -10.56 17.91
C ASN A 531 4.57 -9.27 17.06
N VAL A 532 3.41 -8.89 16.54
CA VAL A 532 3.21 -7.58 15.88
C VAL A 532 2.85 -6.54 16.93
N ILE A 533 3.71 -5.52 17.09
CA ILE A 533 3.57 -4.50 18.14
C ILE A 533 3.05 -3.15 17.61
N GLY A 534 3.06 -2.95 16.28
CA GLY A 534 2.53 -1.73 15.68
C GLY A 534 2.21 -1.82 14.20
N TYR A 535 1.39 -0.87 13.75
CA TYR A 535 0.92 -0.72 12.37
C TYR A 535 0.89 0.76 11.97
N THR A 536 1.36 1.04 10.76
CA THR A 536 1.57 2.40 10.25
C THR A 536 0.94 2.55 8.88
N VAL A 537 -0.05 3.42 8.75
CA VAL A 537 -0.67 3.71 7.45
C VAL A 537 0.27 4.56 6.60
N TRP A 538 0.54 4.10 5.38
CA TRP A 538 1.06 4.94 4.30
C TRP A 538 -0.12 5.53 3.52
N SER A 539 -0.46 6.82 3.69
CA SER A 539 0.26 7.87 4.43
C SER A 539 -0.71 8.79 5.18
N ILE A 540 -0.19 9.70 6.02
CA ILE A 540 -1.04 10.71 6.68
C ILE A 540 -1.78 11.59 5.67
N MET A 541 -1.12 11.97 4.58
CA MET A 541 -1.63 12.90 3.58
C MET A 541 -1.07 12.58 2.20
N ASP A 542 -1.81 12.96 1.15
CA ASP A 542 -1.35 12.87 -0.22
C ASP A 542 0.01 13.58 -0.32
N ASN A 543 0.94 13.02 -1.08
CA ASN A 543 2.32 13.50 -1.14
C ASN A 543 2.89 13.27 -2.56
N PHE A 544 4.15 13.61 -2.78
CA PHE A 544 4.83 13.34 -4.05
C PHE A 544 5.26 11.87 -4.14
N GLU A 545 4.52 11.03 -4.86
CA GLU A 545 4.74 9.58 -4.97
C GLU A 545 5.81 9.25 -6.03
N TRP A 546 7.03 9.75 -5.79
CA TRP A 546 8.23 9.40 -6.56
C TRP A 546 8.05 9.62 -8.07
N THR A 547 8.24 8.58 -8.89
CA THR A 547 8.10 8.67 -10.36
C THR A 547 6.67 8.88 -10.83
N HIS A 548 5.68 8.71 -9.96
CA HIS A 548 4.28 9.01 -10.26
C HIS A 548 3.88 10.47 -9.98
N GLY A 549 4.76 11.26 -9.33
CA GLY A 549 4.45 12.64 -8.96
C GLY A 549 3.24 12.71 -8.04
N TYR A 550 2.25 13.56 -8.33
CA TYR A 550 1.02 13.69 -7.54
C TYR A 550 -0.16 12.89 -8.12
N SER A 551 0.09 12.02 -9.11
CA SER A 551 -0.95 11.21 -9.76
C SER A 551 -1.51 10.12 -8.83
N GLN A 552 -0.66 9.54 -7.98
CA GLN A 552 -1.03 8.52 -7.00
C GLN A 552 -1.20 9.16 -5.61
N LYS A 553 -2.34 8.89 -4.97
CA LYS A 553 -2.77 9.57 -3.74
C LYS A 553 -3.00 8.59 -2.61
N PHE A 554 -2.02 8.42 -1.72
CA PHE A 554 -2.08 7.48 -0.59
C PHE A 554 -2.69 8.03 0.71
N GLY A 555 -2.86 9.35 0.79
CA GLY A 555 -3.15 10.02 2.05
C GLY A 555 -4.52 9.74 2.64
N LEU A 556 -4.58 9.60 3.96
CA LEU A 556 -5.80 9.76 4.75
C LEU A 556 -6.38 11.18 4.59
N TYR A 557 -5.51 12.17 4.37
CA TYR A 557 -5.89 13.54 4.05
C TYR A 557 -5.55 13.85 2.58
N ASN A 558 -6.50 14.44 1.86
CA ASN A 558 -6.21 15.03 0.57
C ASN A 558 -5.40 16.31 0.74
N VAL A 559 -4.44 16.55 -0.15
CA VAL A 559 -3.71 17.82 -0.28
C VAL A 559 -4.10 18.49 -1.60
N ASP A 560 -4.46 19.78 -1.52
CA ASP A 560 -4.63 20.61 -2.72
C ASP A 560 -3.27 21.15 -3.19
N PHE A 561 -2.64 20.41 -4.12
CA PHE A 561 -1.36 20.80 -4.72
C PHE A 561 -1.44 22.00 -5.67
N ASN A 562 -2.64 22.42 -6.08
CA ASN A 562 -2.83 23.65 -6.87
C ASN A 562 -2.92 24.90 -5.99
N SER A 563 -3.32 24.73 -4.72
CA SER A 563 -3.37 25.81 -3.75
C SER A 563 -1.98 26.09 -3.16
N PRO A 564 -1.52 27.35 -3.12
CA PRO A 564 -0.29 27.72 -2.42
C PRO A 564 -0.30 27.36 -0.93
N ASN A 565 -1.48 27.26 -0.32
CA ASN A 565 -1.61 26.91 1.10
C ASN A 565 -1.48 25.40 1.36
N ARG A 566 -1.47 24.56 0.31
CA ARG A 566 -1.44 23.09 0.40
C ARG A 566 -2.50 22.56 1.37
N THR A 567 -3.73 23.07 1.28
CA THR A 567 -4.79 22.76 2.26
C THR A 567 -4.98 21.25 2.41
N ARG A 568 -4.97 20.75 3.66
CA ARG A 568 -5.26 19.35 3.99
C ARG A 568 -6.75 19.17 4.28
N THR A 569 -7.39 18.20 3.63
CA THR A 569 -8.82 17.88 3.84
C THR A 569 -8.99 16.41 4.18
N PRO A 570 -9.62 16.03 5.31
CA PRO A 570 -9.78 14.63 5.70
C PRO A 570 -10.65 13.88 4.70
N LYS A 571 -10.21 12.68 4.31
CA LYS A 571 -11.03 11.71 3.57
C LYS A 571 -11.81 10.82 4.55
N LEU A 572 -12.76 10.03 4.05
CA LEU A 572 -13.56 9.10 4.87
C LEU A 572 -12.67 8.10 5.63
N SER A 573 -11.60 7.62 5.02
CA SER A 573 -10.61 6.73 5.64
C SER A 573 -9.93 7.34 6.86
N ALA A 574 -9.72 8.67 6.91
CA ALA A 574 -9.21 9.35 8.11
C ALA A 574 -10.18 9.22 9.29
N GLN A 575 -11.49 9.34 9.03
CA GLN A 575 -12.52 9.19 10.05
C GLN A 575 -12.61 7.74 10.55
N TYR A 576 -12.50 6.77 9.64
CA TYR A 576 -12.41 5.35 10.00
C TYR A 576 -11.19 5.07 10.89
N TYR A 577 -9.99 5.48 10.44
CA TYR A 577 -8.75 5.17 11.14
C TYR A 577 -8.66 5.89 12.50
N LYS A 578 -9.24 7.09 12.62
CA LYS A 578 -9.43 7.77 13.92
C LYS A 578 -10.18 6.89 14.92
N LYS A 579 -11.29 6.26 14.51
CA LYS A 579 -12.05 5.35 15.38
C LYS A 579 -11.24 4.12 15.75
N VAL A 580 -10.48 3.55 14.82
CA VAL A 580 -9.57 2.42 15.10
C VAL A 580 -8.51 2.81 16.15
N CYS A 581 -7.85 3.96 15.98
CA CYS A 581 -6.83 4.43 16.90
C CYS A 581 -7.38 4.64 18.33
N GLN A 582 -8.58 5.22 18.45
CA GLN A 582 -9.21 5.55 19.73
C GLN A 582 -9.81 4.33 20.44
N THR A 583 -10.42 3.40 19.68
CA THR A 583 -11.15 2.26 20.25
C THR A 583 -10.33 0.97 20.28
N LYS A 584 -9.20 0.94 19.56
CA LYS A 584 -8.41 -0.26 19.25
C LYS A 584 -9.25 -1.35 18.59
N CYS A 585 -10.36 -1.00 17.93
CA CYS A 585 -11.26 -1.95 17.29
C CYS A 585 -11.49 -1.62 15.82
N LEU A 586 -11.65 -2.67 15.01
CA LEU A 586 -11.87 -2.58 13.57
C LEU A 586 -13.33 -2.35 13.18
N ILE A 587 -14.25 -2.63 14.10
CA ILE A 587 -15.69 -2.46 13.91
C ILE A 587 -16.12 -1.14 14.55
N VAL A 588 -16.82 -0.33 13.76
CA VAL A 588 -17.24 1.02 14.13
C VAL A 588 -18.50 1.03 15.03
N ASP A 589 -19.29 -0.06 15.02
CA ASP A 589 -20.45 -0.24 15.89
C ASP A 589 -19.99 -0.57 17.33
N GLU A 590 -20.48 0.18 18.31
CA GLU A 590 -20.12 0.06 19.74
C GLU A 590 -20.39 -1.33 20.32
N ASN A 591 -21.37 -2.07 19.76
CA ASN A 591 -21.69 -3.44 20.19
C ASN A 591 -20.99 -4.53 19.34
N GLY A 592 -20.20 -4.13 18.34
CA GLY A 592 -19.57 -5.03 17.39
C GLY A 592 -18.23 -5.58 17.84
N CYS A 593 -17.58 -4.96 18.83
CA CYS A 593 -16.24 -5.31 19.30
C CYS A 593 -16.28 -6.25 20.50
N THR A 594 -15.35 -7.19 20.55
CA THR A 594 -15.11 -8.07 21.69
C THR A 594 -13.73 -7.79 22.29
N ASP A 595 -13.54 -8.09 23.57
CA ASP A 595 -12.24 -7.95 24.24
C ASP A 595 -11.29 -9.13 23.95
#